data_AF-Q8T4A7-F1
#
_entry.id   AF-Q8T4A7-F1
#
_cell.length_a   1.000
_cell.length_b   1.000
_cell.length_c   1.000
_cell.angle_alpha   90.00
_cell.angle_beta   90.00
_cell.angle_gamma   90.00
#
_symmetry.space_group_name_H-M   'P 1'
#
loop_
_entity.id
_entity.type
_entity.pdbx_description
1 polymer ?
#
loop_
_entity_poly.entity_id
_entity_poly.type
_entity_poly.pdbx_seq_one_letter_code
_entity_poly.pdbx_strand_id
1 'polypeptide(L)'
;MFSRHFAAFFRFNRYVAQKYSSFIAAGFSNRFSLKVATLLPLVVLRSADCRQKEDQEVKYETSLEGRAQLYLNAMKVRWDQLHKVPGLFSYQLEKSPQSRKIPGYWGFYAELNSDRNRKRRRPQTIESLNPTFKHMMFNFNKVDAQEVIMTIDDAHGSPEVQMIINKSPITKYHTLICPEVGKNHTQRITRDALQFCITFMRNIDDKDMRMGYNSPGALASVNHLHFHLLHMPQDLYIDHVPLDELAGGYVYRLSRRAPTEGICIVFNENDSDEQVAEKVDQLYMLAMWMCKNNMPHNLFLTQDRRPGKSGNVKVFVFARSEYCVNKDLAEFNVGFCELAGYIPLPDADKMENLTELQVLFRIRTITGNAPKAVYEQITSMVEGQEHYLWDQPLTI
;
A
#
# COMPACT_ATOMS: atom_id res chain seq x y z
N MET A 1 -50.83 33.32 43.97
CA MET A 1 -49.75 32.41 44.41
C MET A 1 -49.05 31.95 43.13
N PHE A 2 -48.08 32.71 42.61
CA PHE A 2 -46.64 32.69 42.95
C PHE A 2 -46.06 31.27 42.78
N SER A 3 -45.06 30.99 41.94
CA SER A 3 -43.87 31.79 41.55
C SER A 3 -43.27 31.21 40.24
N ARG A 4 -43.15 31.97 39.12
CA ARG A 4 -42.00 32.79 38.61
C ARG A 4 -40.86 31.97 37.96
N HIS A 5 -40.26 32.26 36.80
CA HIS A 5 -40.32 33.33 35.77
C HIS A 5 -39.82 32.74 34.44
N PHE A 6 -40.58 32.78 33.34
CA PHE A 6 -40.69 33.83 32.30
C PHE A 6 -39.51 34.02 31.34
N ALA A 7 -39.80 33.65 30.09
CA ALA A 7 -39.12 34.04 28.88
C ALA A 7 -39.32 35.54 28.55
N ALA A 8 -38.42 36.04 27.70
CA ALA A 8 -38.53 37.15 26.74
C ALA A 8 -37.40 38.18 26.91
N PHE A 9 -36.62 38.42 25.85
CA PHE A 9 -36.57 39.76 25.26
C PHE A 9 -36.05 39.73 23.82
N PHE A 10 -36.80 40.42 22.96
CA PHE A 10 -36.60 40.59 21.53
C PHE A 10 -35.74 41.85 21.25
N ARG A 11 -35.14 41.86 20.04
CA ARG A 11 -34.95 43.00 19.11
C ARG A 11 -33.74 43.96 19.22
N PHE A 12 -33.37 44.39 18.01
CA PHE A 12 -32.60 45.55 17.55
C PHE A 12 -31.06 45.40 17.59
N ASN A 13 -30.28 45.74 16.56
CA ASN A 13 -30.54 46.52 15.35
C ASN A 13 -29.51 46.17 14.26
N ARG A 14 -29.96 46.13 12.99
CA ARG A 14 -29.15 45.86 11.79
C ARG A 14 -29.54 46.91 10.76
N TYR A 15 -28.78 48.00 10.65
CA TYR A 15 -28.82 49.05 9.62
C TYR A 15 -27.51 49.85 9.82
N VAL A 16 -26.69 50.21 8.83
CA VAL A 16 -27.00 51.06 7.68
C VAL A 16 -26.00 50.78 6.55
N ALA A 17 -26.50 50.58 5.34
CA ALA A 17 -25.75 50.78 4.10
C ALA A 17 -26.64 51.57 3.12
N GLN A 18 -25.98 52.38 2.27
CA GLN A 18 -26.49 53.20 1.15
C GLN A 18 -27.15 54.54 1.46
N LYS A 19 -26.44 55.63 1.11
CA LYS A 19 -26.63 56.45 -0.12
C LYS A 19 -25.89 57.79 0.03
N TYR A 20 -25.05 58.15 -0.95
CA TYR A 20 -25.30 59.23 -1.91
C TYR A 20 -24.02 59.55 -2.71
N SER A 21 -24.24 59.71 -4.01
CA SER A 21 -23.29 60.08 -5.05
C SER A 21 -23.07 61.60 -5.12
N SER A 22 -21.99 61.96 -5.82
CA SER A 22 -21.71 63.23 -6.54
C SER A 22 -21.55 64.51 -5.71
N PHE A 23 -20.38 65.14 -5.78
CA PHE A 23 -20.15 66.39 -6.54
C PHE A 23 -18.65 66.77 -6.53
N ILE A 24 -18.26 67.50 -7.58
CA ILE A 24 -16.91 67.85 -8.03
C ILE A 24 -16.41 69.17 -7.38
N ALA A 25 -15.08 69.35 -7.39
CA ALA A 25 -14.29 70.60 -7.42
C ALA A 25 -13.75 71.25 -6.13
N ALA A 26 -12.41 71.25 -6.10
CA ALA A 26 -11.48 72.39 -5.95
C ALA A 26 -11.46 73.24 -4.66
N GLY A 27 -10.26 73.42 -4.10
CA GLY A 27 -9.95 74.54 -3.22
C GLY A 27 -8.69 74.37 -2.37
N PHE A 28 -7.59 75.00 -2.79
CA PHE A 28 -6.34 75.21 -2.05
C PHE A 28 -6.55 75.97 -0.71
N SER A 29 -5.80 75.62 0.35
CA SER A 29 -4.71 76.46 0.91
C SER A 29 -4.39 76.21 2.41
N ASN A 30 -3.08 76.20 2.67
CA ASN A 30 -2.28 76.29 3.91
C ASN A 30 -2.93 76.77 5.22
N ARG A 31 -2.52 76.14 6.35
CA ARG A 31 -1.47 76.67 7.27
C ARG A 31 -1.22 75.75 8.49
N PHE A 32 0.08 75.57 8.76
CA PHE A 32 0.79 75.22 10.01
C PHE A 32 -0.01 75.02 11.31
N SER A 33 0.29 73.92 12.03
CA SER A 33 0.90 73.99 13.37
C SER A 33 1.48 72.64 13.82
N LEU A 34 2.69 72.68 14.39
CA LEU A 34 3.40 71.56 15.01
C LEU A 34 2.70 71.08 16.30
N LYS A 35 2.76 69.77 16.63
CA LYS A 35 3.63 69.18 17.69
C LYS A 35 3.20 67.76 18.14
N VAL A 36 4.23 66.91 18.25
CA VAL A 36 4.44 65.79 19.20
C VAL A 36 3.82 64.41 18.90
N ALA A 37 4.71 63.55 18.41
CA ALA A 37 4.94 62.12 18.68
C ALA A 37 3.86 61.30 19.39
N THR A 38 3.42 60.24 18.70
CA THR A 38 3.07 58.95 19.32
C THR A 38 3.67 57.83 18.48
N LEU A 39 4.53 57.03 19.13
CA LEU A 39 5.05 55.77 18.62
C LEU A 39 3.89 54.82 18.33
N LEU A 40 3.65 54.50 17.06
CA LEU A 40 2.84 53.36 16.67
C LEU A 40 3.73 52.10 16.73
N PRO A 41 3.42 51.09 17.56
CA PRO A 41 3.95 49.77 17.30
C PRO A 41 3.32 49.29 15.99
N LEU A 42 4.17 49.04 15.00
CA LEU A 42 3.77 48.32 13.79
C LEU A 42 3.35 46.92 14.25
N VAL A 43 2.07 46.72 14.48
CA VAL A 43 1.51 45.38 14.70
C VAL A 43 1.60 44.67 13.36
N VAL A 44 2.69 43.92 13.16
CA VAL A 44 2.74 42.83 12.18
C VAL A 44 1.79 41.75 12.71
N LEU A 45 0.50 41.89 12.40
CA LEU A 45 -0.47 40.83 12.59
C LEU A 45 -0.12 39.71 11.61
N ARG A 46 0.31 38.58 12.19
CA ARG A 46 0.46 37.24 11.61
C ARG A 46 -0.27 37.07 10.27
N SER A 47 0.47 37.14 9.18
CA SER A 47 0.07 36.57 7.87
C SER A 47 0.86 35.30 7.52
N ALA A 48 1.75 34.85 8.40
CA ALA A 48 2.56 33.64 8.19
C ALA A 48 1.79 32.36 8.50
N ASP A 49 1.04 32.32 9.61
CA ASP A 49 0.30 31.10 10.02
C ASP A 49 -0.86 30.77 9.08
N CYS A 50 -1.56 31.77 8.53
CA CYS A 50 -2.68 31.53 7.60
C CYS A 50 -2.19 31.01 6.25
N ARG A 51 -1.08 31.57 5.72
CA ARG A 51 -0.46 31.11 4.47
C ARG A 51 0.16 29.73 4.62
N GLN A 52 0.87 29.46 5.72
CA GLN A 52 1.42 28.12 5.96
C GLN A 52 0.33 27.05 6.09
N LYS A 53 -0.82 27.40 6.69
CA LYS A 53 -1.95 26.49 6.80
C LYS A 53 -2.65 26.26 5.45
N GLU A 54 -2.88 27.32 4.67
CA GLU A 54 -3.40 27.21 3.29
C GLU A 54 -2.42 26.43 2.38
N ASP A 55 -1.12 26.70 2.46
CA ASP A 55 -0.09 26.00 1.68
C ASP A 55 0.02 24.52 2.08
N GLN A 56 -0.13 24.18 3.37
CA GLN A 56 -0.16 22.79 3.85
C GLN A 56 -1.44 22.06 3.44
N GLU A 57 -2.60 22.73 3.51
CA GLU A 57 -3.90 22.18 3.12
C GLU A 57 -3.94 21.91 1.60
N VAL A 58 -3.49 22.88 0.79
CA VAL A 58 -3.36 22.72 -0.67
C VAL A 58 -2.36 21.60 -1.00
N LYS A 59 -1.21 21.54 -0.30
CA LYS A 59 -0.20 20.48 -0.51
C LYS A 59 -0.78 19.09 -0.23
N TYR A 60 -1.55 18.93 0.84
CA TYR A 60 -2.21 17.67 1.18
C TYR A 60 -3.28 17.30 0.15
N GLU A 61 -4.12 18.25 -0.27
CA GLU A 61 -5.15 18.03 -1.29
C GLU A 61 -4.59 17.60 -2.65
N THR A 62 -3.33 17.95 -2.95
CA THR A 62 -2.63 17.55 -4.18
C THR A 62 -1.72 16.33 -4.00
N SER A 63 -1.45 15.89 -2.77
CA SER A 63 -0.55 14.77 -2.49
C SER A 63 -1.25 13.41 -2.63
N LEU A 64 -0.46 12.35 -2.54
CA LEU A 64 -0.99 10.98 -2.53
C LEU A 64 -1.88 10.75 -1.31
N GLU A 65 -1.50 11.29 -0.16
CA GLU A 65 -2.24 11.18 1.10
C GLU A 65 -3.67 11.72 0.97
N GLY A 66 -3.86 12.93 0.43
CA GLY A 66 -5.19 13.50 0.27
C GLY A 66 -6.01 12.90 -0.87
N ARG A 67 -5.37 12.23 -1.85
CA ARG A 67 -6.02 11.72 -3.06
C ARG A 67 -6.17 10.21 -3.16
N ALA A 68 -5.53 9.43 -2.29
CA ALA A 68 -5.53 7.96 -2.36
C ALA A 68 -6.95 7.37 -2.44
N GLN A 69 -7.88 7.85 -1.61
CA GLN A 69 -9.27 7.40 -1.64
C GLN A 69 -9.98 7.73 -2.96
N LEU A 70 -9.74 8.91 -3.53
CA LEU A 70 -10.30 9.31 -4.83
C LEU A 70 -9.75 8.40 -5.94
N TYR A 71 -8.45 8.12 -5.92
CA TYR A 71 -7.81 7.19 -6.86
C TYR A 71 -8.36 5.77 -6.72
N LEU A 72 -8.56 5.27 -5.50
CA LEU A 72 -9.17 3.96 -5.27
C LEU A 72 -10.60 3.90 -5.85
N ASN A 73 -11.42 4.92 -5.58
CA ASN A 73 -12.79 4.98 -6.09
C ASN A 73 -12.83 5.03 -7.63
N ALA A 74 -11.99 5.86 -8.24
CA ALA A 74 -11.85 5.97 -9.69
C ALA A 74 -11.37 4.63 -10.30
N MET A 75 -10.38 4.00 -9.68
CA MET A 75 -9.86 2.69 -10.09
C MET A 75 -10.97 1.64 -10.11
N LYS A 76 -11.78 1.54 -9.04
CA LYS A 76 -12.87 0.57 -8.96
C LYS A 76 -13.93 0.78 -10.05
N VAL A 77 -14.37 2.02 -10.24
CA VAL A 77 -15.36 2.37 -11.28
C VAL A 77 -14.82 2.00 -12.66
N ARG A 78 -13.57 2.37 -12.94
CA ARG A 78 -12.94 2.09 -14.23
C ARG A 78 -12.70 0.59 -14.43
N TRP A 79 -12.24 -0.13 -13.40
CA TRP A 79 -12.05 -1.57 -13.45
C TRP A 79 -13.38 -2.30 -13.77
N ASP A 80 -14.49 -1.90 -13.12
CA ASP A 80 -15.82 -2.47 -13.39
C ASP A 80 -16.32 -2.19 -14.83
N GLN A 81 -15.95 -1.05 -15.42
CA GLN A 81 -16.22 -0.75 -16.82
C GLN A 81 -15.38 -1.63 -17.75
N LEU A 82 -14.07 -1.70 -17.50
CA LEU A 82 -13.11 -2.47 -18.30
C LEU A 82 -13.42 -3.97 -18.24
N HIS A 83 -13.84 -4.50 -17.09
CA HIS A 83 -14.18 -5.91 -16.93
C HIS A 83 -15.37 -6.30 -17.83
N LYS A 84 -16.24 -5.37 -18.22
CA LYS A 84 -17.33 -5.64 -19.17
C LYS A 84 -16.89 -5.66 -20.63
N VAL A 85 -15.68 -5.20 -20.94
CA VAL A 85 -15.16 -5.13 -22.32
C VAL A 85 -14.70 -6.53 -22.77
N PRO A 86 -15.30 -7.11 -23.83
CA PRO A 86 -14.89 -8.43 -24.32
C PRO A 86 -13.42 -8.44 -24.77
N GLY A 87 -12.69 -9.49 -24.39
CA GLY A 87 -11.30 -9.71 -24.81
C GLY A 87 -10.23 -8.88 -24.10
N LEU A 88 -10.62 -7.92 -23.25
CA LEU A 88 -9.66 -7.10 -22.51
C LEU A 88 -9.00 -7.90 -21.37
N PHE A 89 -9.80 -8.67 -20.62
CA PHE A 89 -9.32 -9.66 -19.66
C PHE A 89 -9.23 -11.04 -20.32
N SER A 90 -8.29 -11.88 -19.88
CA SER A 90 -8.17 -13.27 -20.34
C SER A 90 -9.43 -14.10 -20.02
N TYR A 91 -10.16 -13.73 -18.98
CA TYR A 91 -11.44 -14.32 -18.56
C TYR A 91 -12.20 -13.34 -17.66
N GLN A 92 -13.47 -13.64 -17.46
CA GLN A 92 -14.35 -12.91 -16.55
C GLN A 92 -14.38 -13.64 -15.21
N LEU A 93 -14.29 -12.89 -14.11
CA LEU A 93 -14.57 -13.47 -12.80
C LEU A 93 -16.05 -13.83 -12.67
N GLU A 94 -16.32 -14.94 -11.99
CA GLU A 94 -17.67 -15.29 -11.58
C GLU A 94 -18.20 -14.28 -10.56
N LYS A 95 -19.49 -13.98 -10.61
CA LYS A 95 -20.12 -13.05 -9.64
C LYS A 95 -20.12 -13.61 -8.21
N SER A 96 -20.15 -14.93 -8.09
CA SER A 96 -20.21 -15.66 -6.82
C SER A 96 -19.34 -16.91 -6.96
N PRO A 97 -18.01 -16.77 -6.86
CA PRO A 97 -17.10 -17.90 -7.02
C PRO A 97 -17.35 -18.93 -5.92
N GLN A 98 -17.25 -20.21 -6.27
CA GLN A 98 -17.26 -21.27 -5.27
C GLN A 98 -16.07 -21.08 -4.32
N SER A 99 -16.33 -21.16 -3.03
CA SER A 99 -15.32 -20.95 -1.99
C SER A 99 -15.66 -21.76 -0.75
N ARG A 100 -14.63 -22.02 0.06
CA ARG A 100 -14.80 -22.64 1.38
C ARG A 100 -13.67 -22.26 2.31
N LYS A 101 -13.96 -22.23 3.61
CA LYS A 101 -12.91 -22.29 4.63
C LYS A 101 -12.47 -23.74 4.76
N ILE A 102 -11.18 -24.00 4.56
CA ILE A 102 -10.58 -25.32 4.71
C ILE A 102 -10.76 -25.75 6.17
N PRO A 103 -11.33 -26.94 6.44
CA PRO A 103 -11.48 -27.45 7.80
C PRO A 103 -10.12 -27.53 8.51
N GLY A 104 -10.03 -26.90 9.68
CA GLY A 104 -8.79 -26.78 10.44
C GLY A 104 -8.84 -25.66 11.46
N TYR A 105 -7.77 -25.50 12.23
CA TYR A 105 -7.69 -24.50 13.30
C TYR A 105 -7.44 -23.09 12.75
N TRP A 106 -6.74 -22.97 11.63
CA TRP A 106 -6.34 -21.69 11.03
C TRP A 106 -7.33 -21.20 9.98
N GLY A 107 -8.12 -22.09 9.39
CA GLY A 107 -9.28 -21.73 8.57
C GLY A 107 -8.91 -21.01 7.28
N PHE A 108 -7.87 -21.48 6.59
CA PHE A 108 -7.47 -20.98 5.27
C PHE A 108 -8.68 -20.88 4.32
N TYR A 109 -8.77 -19.79 3.56
CA TYR A 109 -9.88 -19.54 2.64
C TYR A 109 -9.50 -19.98 1.24
N ALA A 110 -10.18 -21.01 0.71
CA ALA A 110 -10.00 -21.48 -0.65
C ALA A 110 -11.09 -20.92 -1.57
N GLU A 111 -10.72 -20.51 -2.78
CA GLU A 111 -11.64 -20.00 -3.80
C GLU A 111 -11.32 -20.57 -5.17
N LEU A 112 -12.35 -20.99 -5.90
CA LEU A 112 -12.23 -21.55 -7.23
C LEU A 112 -12.05 -20.43 -8.26
N ASN A 113 -10.97 -20.54 -9.04
CA ASN A 113 -10.71 -19.72 -10.23
C ASN A 113 -10.17 -20.62 -11.35
N SER A 114 -11.08 -21.40 -11.93
CA SER A 114 -10.77 -22.47 -12.89
C SER A 114 -10.14 -21.96 -14.19
N ASP A 115 -10.57 -20.79 -14.63
CA ASP A 115 -10.06 -20.17 -15.84
C ASP A 115 -8.63 -19.65 -15.70
N ARG A 116 -8.21 -19.25 -14.49
CA ARG A 116 -6.91 -18.62 -14.30
C ARG A 116 -5.75 -19.50 -14.72
N ASN A 117 -5.72 -20.77 -14.32
CA ASN A 117 -4.58 -21.61 -14.68
C ASN A 117 -4.55 -21.95 -16.17
N ARG A 118 -5.71 -22.03 -16.83
CA ARG A 118 -5.81 -22.35 -18.25
C ARG A 118 -5.53 -21.14 -19.16
N LYS A 119 -6.03 -19.96 -18.79
CA LYS A 119 -6.07 -18.77 -19.66
C LYS A 119 -5.02 -17.72 -19.32
N ARG A 120 -4.32 -17.84 -18.18
CA ARG A 120 -3.22 -16.95 -17.82
C ARG A 120 -2.01 -17.19 -18.71
N ARG A 121 -1.31 -16.11 -19.04
CA ARG A 121 0.00 -16.17 -19.70
C ARG A 121 0.97 -17.06 -18.90
N ARG A 122 1.79 -17.83 -19.62
CA ARG A 122 2.91 -18.55 -19.01
C ARG A 122 3.83 -17.57 -18.25
N PRO A 123 4.11 -17.82 -16.96
CA PRO A 123 5.02 -16.99 -16.20
C PRO A 123 6.43 -16.98 -16.81
N GLN A 124 7.15 -15.87 -16.65
CA GLN A 124 8.55 -15.80 -17.04
C GLN A 124 9.43 -16.56 -16.06
N THR A 125 10.49 -17.20 -16.58
CA THR A 125 11.61 -17.65 -15.76
C THR A 125 12.48 -16.45 -15.40
N ILE A 126 12.58 -16.15 -14.11
CA ILE A 126 13.45 -15.11 -13.56
C ILE A 126 14.47 -15.83 -12.68
N GLU A 127 15.72 -15.86 -13.12
CA GLU A 127 16.74 -16.79 -12.60
C GLU A 127 17.48 -16.28 -11.35
N SER A 128 17.36 -15.00 -11.03
CA SER A 128 17.99 -14.39 -9.87
C SER A 128 17.12 -13.30 -9.23
N LEU A 129 17.42 -12.97 -7.97
CA LEU A 129 16.84 -11.82 -7.24
C LEU A 129 17.41 -10.46 -7.67
N ASN A 130 18.46 -10.46 -8.50
CA ASN A 130 19.00 -9.28 -9.16
C ASN A 130 18.94 -9.50 -10.68
N PRO A 131 17.73 -9.62 -11.25
CA PRO A 131 17.59 -9.88 -12.67
C PRO A 131 17.94 -8.62 -13.48
N THR A 132 18.32 -8.82 -14.73
CA THR A 132 18.47 -7.75 -15.72
C THR A 132 17.15 -7.54 -16.47
N PHE A 133 16.85 -6.30 -16.86
CA PHE A 133 15.61 -6.02 -17.59
C PHE A 133 15.66 -6.68 -18.98
N LYS A 134 14.61 -7.43 -19.33
CA LYS A 134 14.54 -8.18 -20.59
C LYS A 134 13.58 -7.50 -21.56
N HIS A 135 14.07 -6.51 -22.31
CA HIS A 135 13.26 -5.71 -23.26
C HIS A 135 12.48 -6.56 -24.27
N MET A 136 13.01 -7.69 -24.71
CA MET A 136 12.34 -8.58 -25.68
C MET A 136 11.18 -9.39 -25.05
N MET A 137 11.29 -9.74 -23.77
CA MET A 137 10.23 -10.44 -23.04
C MET A 137 9.06 -9.50 -22.78
N PHE A 138 7.90 -10.05 -22.42
CA PHE A 138 6.77 -9.22 -22.01
C PHE A 138 7.17 -8.31 -20.82
N ASN A 139 6.75 -7.06 -20.86
CA ASN A 139 6.90 -6.09 -19.79
C ASN A 139 5.77 -5.06 -19.91
N PHE A 140 5.54 -4.26 -18.86
CA PHE A 140 4.38 -3.36 -18.82
C PHE A 140 4.43 -2.20 -19.82
N ASN A 141 5.55 -1.89 -20.47
CA ASN A 141 5.56 -0.96 -21.61
C ASN A 141 4.85 -1.52 -22.87
N LYS A 142 4.43 -2.80 -22.85
CA LYS A 142 3.80 -3.50 -23.98
C LYS A 142 2.32 -3.80 -23.76
N VAL A 143 1.72 -3.26 -22.70
CA VAL A 143 0.27 -3.40 -22.51
C VAL A 143 -0.48 -2.49 -23.50
N ASP A 144 -1.70 -2.87 -23.85
CA ASP A 144 -2.58 -1.97 -24.59
C ASP A 144 -2.93 -0.76 -23.72
N ALA A 145 -3.06 0.43 -24.31
CA ALA A 145 -3.44 1.63 -23.56
C ALA A 145 -4.79 1.48 -22.83
N GLN A 146 -5.70 0.63 -23.35
CA GLN A 146 -6.97 0.29 -22.69
C GLN A 146 -6.80 -0.55 -21.42
N GLU A 147 -5.67 -1.24 -21.26
CA GLU A 147 -5.36 -1.98 -20.03
C GLU A 147 -4.92 -1.02 -18.89
N VAL A 148 -4.53 0.21 -19.21
CA VAL A 148 -4.19 1.24 -18.21
C VAL A 148 -5.48 1.85 -17.65
N ILE A 149 -5.70 1.69 -16.35
CA ILE A 149 -6.84 2.24 -15.62
C ILE A 149 -6.65 3.74 -15.45
N MET A 150 -5.47 4.13 -14.95
CA MET A 150 -5.05 5.51 -14.75
C MET A 150 -3.54 5.60 -14.54
N THR A 151 -3.00 6.80 -14.77
CA THR A 151 -1.65 7.20 -14.36
C THR A 151 -1.79 8.22 -13.24
N ILE A 152 -1.07 7.98 -12.14
CA ILE A 152 -0.89 8.93 -11.06
C ILE A 152 0.47 9.57 -11.31
N ASP A 153 0.46 10.87 -11.64
CA ASP A 153 1.66 11.62 -11.96
C ASP A 153 2.59 11.77 -10.75
N ASP A 154 3.85 12.07 -11.01
CA ASP A 154 4.81 12.36 -9.96
C ASP A 154 4.42 13.66 -9.23
N ALA A 155 4.18 13.55 -7.92
CA ALA A 155 3.86 14.70 -7.08
C ALA A 155 4.72 14.68 -5.82
N HIS A 156 5.39 15.80 -5.54
CA HIS A 156 6.14 16.01 -4.30
C HIS A 156 7.14 14.88 -3.93
N GLY A 157 7.80 14.28 -4.92
CA GLY A 157 8.79 13.22 -4.71
C GLY A 157 8.23 11.80 -4.70
N SER A 158 6.92 11.61 -4.92
CA SER A 158 6.34 10.30 -5.22
C SER A 158 6.70 9.85 -6.64
N PRO A 159 6.89 8.54 -6.89
CA PRO A 159 7.08 8.06 -8.25
C PRO A 159 5.80 8.24 -9.08
N GLU A 160 5.95 8.42 -10.39
CA GLU A 160 4.82 8.20 -11.32
C GLU A 160 4.37 6.73 -11.19
N VAL A 161 3.07 6.49 -11.07
CA VAL A 161 2.51 5.15 -10.94
C VAL A 161 1.42 4.92 -11.96
N GLN A 162 1.57 3.87 -12.77
CA GLN A 162 0.48 3.38 -13.60
C GLN A 162 -0.28 2.27 -12.88
N MET A 163 -1.60 2.43 -12.77
CA MET A 163 -2.50 1.37 -12.35
C MET A 163 -3.02 0.66 -13.60
N ILE A 164 -2.65 -0.62 -13.76
CA ILE A 164 -2.94 -1.41 -14.95
C ILE A 164 -3.82 -2.60 -14.54
N ILE A 165 -4.84 -2.96 -15.30
CA ILE A 165 -5.62 -4.17 -14.99
C ILE A 165 -4.69 -5.39 -14.94
N ASN A 166 -4.93 -6.32 -14.01
CA ASN A 166 -4.35 -7.64 -14.19
C ASN A 166 -5.21 -8.42 -15.18
N LYS A 167 -4.68 -8.66 -16.38
CA LYS A 167 -5.35 -9.43 -17.45
C LYS A 167 -5.80 -10.82 -17.01
N SER A 168 -5.24 -11.38 -15.94
CA SER A 168 -5.66 -12.65 -15.33
C SER A 168 -5.97 -12.45 -13.83
N PRO A 169 -7.12 -11.84 -13.52
CA PRO A 169 -7.45 -11.35 -12.19
C PRO A 169 -7.66 -12.50 -11.19
N ILE A 170 -7.23 -12.32 -9.94
CA ILE A 170 -7.39 -13.35 -8.89
C ILE A 170 -8.74 -13.15 -8.23
N THR A 171 -8.98 -11.92 -7.77
CA THR A 171 -10.25 -11.43 -7.22
C THR A 171 -10.68 -10.15 -7.93
N LYS A 172 -11.84 -9.61 -7.54
CA LYS A 172 -12.35 -8.33 -8.04
C LYS A 172 -11.31 -7.22 -7.84
N TYR A 173 -11.29 -6.26 -8.76
CA TYR A 173 -10.37 -5.10 -8.74
C TYR A 173 -8.88 -5.45 -8.81
N HIS A 174 -8.51 -6.68 -9.21
CA HIS A 174 -7.11 -7.05 -9.35
C HIS A 174 -6.40 -6.12 -10.34
N THR A 175 -5.58 -5.23 -9.78
CA THR A 175 -4.88 -4.14 -10.46
C THR A 175 -3.40 -4.24 -10.12
N LEU A 176 -2.55 -3.94 -11.08
CA LEU A 176 -1.11 -3.88 -10.94
C LEU A 176 -0.71 -2.43 -10.68
N ILE A 177 0.07 -2.21 -9.64
CA ILE A 177 0.71 -0.91 -9.34
C ILE A 177 2.11 -0.98 -9.93
N CYS A 178 2.33 -0.24 -11.01
CA CYS A 178 3.57 -0.26 -11.78
C CYS A 178 4.25 1.12 -11.68
N PRO A 179 5.23 1.28 -10.77
CA PRO A 179 5.96 2.54 -10.62
C PRO A 179 6.94 2.75 -11.78
N GLU A 180 6.96 3.97 -12.31
CA GLU A 180 7.94 4.47 -13.28
C GLU A 180 8.18 3.50 -14.45
N VAL A 181 7.11 3.07 -15.11
CA VAL A 181 7.12 2.00 -16.14
C VAL A 181 8.17 2.24 -17.23
N GLY A 182 8.38 3.51 -17.61
CA GLY A 182 9.39 3.92 -18.59
C GLY A 182 10.84 3.75 -18.12
N LYS A 183 11.10 3.70 -16.80
CA LYS A 183 12.44 3.46 -16.22
C LYS A 183 12.85 1.99 -16.24
N ASN A 184 11.95 1.08 -16.61
CA ASN A 184 12.25 -0.34 -16.78
C ASN A 184 12.84 -1.01 -15.53
N HIS A 185 12.38 -0.61 -14.34
CA HIS A 185 12.78 -1.25 -13.09
C HIS A 185 12.46 -2.74 -13.17
N THR A 186 13.45 -3.59 -12.87
CA THR A 186 13.21 -5.03 -12.81
C THR A 186 12.33 -5.39 -11.64
N GLN A 187 11.87 -6.64 -11.53
CA GLN A 187 11.05 -7.05 -10.38
C GLN A 187 11.91 -7.11 -9.10
N ARG A 188 12.25 -5.95 -8.56
CA ARG A 188 13.00 -5.74 -7.34
C ARG A 188 12.46 -4.47 -6.70
N ILE A 189 12.10 -4.57 -5.44
CA ILE A 189 11.49 -3.46 -4.70
C ILE A 189 12.42 -2.25 -4.71
N THR A 190 11.86 -1.06 -4.96
CA THR A 190 12.51 0.22 -4.70
C THR A 190 11.89 0.87 -3.45
N ARG A 191 12.66 1.75 -2.78
CA ARG A 191 12.19 2.50 -1.62
C ARG A 191 10.92 3.31 -1.95
N ASP A 192 10.93 4.01 -3.07
CA ASP A 192 9.84 4.91 -3.46
C ASP A 192 8.56 4.14 -3.82
N ALA A 193 8.69 2.95 -4.42
CA ALA A 193 7.54 2.08 -4.64
C ALA A 193 6.94 1.56 -3.33
N LEU A 194 7.78 1.20 -2.33
CA LEU A 194 7.28 0.84 -1.00
C LEU A 194 6.56 2.00 -0.32
N GLN A 195 7.18 3.19 -0.34
CA GLN A 195 6.60 4.40 0.23
C GLN A 195 5.23 4.66 -0.39
N PHE A 196 5.12 4.64 -1.73
CA PHE A 196 3.85 4.81 -2.44
C PHE A 196 2.81 3.80 -1.95
N CYS A 197 3.15 2.50 -1.95
CA CYS A 197 2.24 1.44 -1.57
C CYS A 197 1.73 1.56 -0.13
N ILE A 198 2.62 1.90 0.81
CA ILE A 198 2.27 2.08 2.23
C ILE A 198 1.45 3.34 2.44
N THR A 199 1.85 4.47 1.85
CA THR A 199 1.08 5.72 1.88
C THR A 199 -0.31 5.52 1.30
N PHE A 200 -0.44 4.85 0.15
CA PHE A 200 -1.74 4.56 -0.46
C PHE A 200 -2.62 3.72 0.48
N MET A 201 -2.09 2.64 1.05
CA MET A 201 -2.85 1.77 1.98
C MET A 201 -3.24 2.46 3.29
N ARG A 202 -2.45 3.42 3.78
CA ARG A 202 -2.78 4.20 4.99
C ARG A 202 -3.89 5.23 4.75
N ASN A 203 -4.03 5.71 3.51
CA ASN A 203 -4.92 6.82 3.16
C ASN A 203 -6.16 6.39 2.35
N ILE A 204 -6.50 5.11 2.39
CA ILE A 204 -7.80 4.60 1.91
C ILE A 204 -8.66 4.18 3.11
N ASP A 205 -9.97 4.33 2.99
CA ASP A 205 -10.97 3.79 3.90
C ASP A 205 -11.62 2.56 3.24
N ASP A 206 -10.81 1.52 3.05
CA ASP A 206 -11.28 0.24 2.55
C ASP A 206 -10.36 -0.91 2.98
N LYS A 207 -10.72 -1.50 4.12
CA LYS A 207 -10.00 -2.64 4.71
C LYS A 207 -10.04 -3.92 3.89
N ASP A 208 -10.92 -4.01 2.90
CA ASP A 208 -11.07 -5.17 2.01
C ASP A 208 -10.09 -5.08 0.84
N MET A 209 -9.54 -3.89 0.55
CA MET A 209 -8.41 -3.77 -0.37
C MET A 209 -7.13 -4.24 0.30
N ARG A 210 -6.43 -5.17 -0.36
CA ARG A 210 -5.17 -5.75 0.08
C ARG A 210 -4.13 -5.59 -1.00
N MET A 211 -2.88 -5.49 -0.59
CA MET A 211 -1.77 -5.38 -1.51
C MET A 211 -0.82 -6.56 -1.38
N GLY A 212 -0.12 -6.94 -2.44
CA GLY A 212 0.85 -8.01 -2.39
C GLY A 212 2.01 -7.80 -3.34
N TYR A 213 3.16 -8.36 -3.00
CA TYR A 213 4.34 -8.39 -3.87
C TYR A 213 4.95 -9.78 -3.85
N ASN A 214 5.45 -10.20 -5.01
CA ASN A 214 6.22 -11.41 -5.19
C ASN A 214 7.58 -11.03 -5.76
N SER A 215 8.68 -11.42 -5.11
CA SER A 215 10.03 -11.29 -5.67
C SER A 215 10.28 -12.36 -6.76
N PRO A 216 11.36 -12.21 -7.55
CA PRO A 216 11.96 -13.31 -8.30
C PRO A 216 12.21 -14.50 -7.37
N GLY A 217 12.00 -15.72 -7.86
CA GLY A 217 12.08 -16.93 -7.02
C GLY A 217 10.92 -17.10 -6.03
N ALA A 218 10.07 -16.09 -5.84
CA ALA A 218 8.90 -16.09 -4.95
C ALA A 218 7.58 -15.93 -5.72
N LEU A 219 7.51 -16.51 -6.92
CA LEU A 219 6.38 -16.49 -7.86
C LEU A 219 6.13 -15.19 -8.65
N ALA A 220 7.05 -14.22 -8.66
CA ALA A 220 7.01 -13.11 -9.62
C ALA A 220 6.87 -13.59 -11.07
N SER A 221 5.82 -13.17 -11.79
CA SER A 221 5.51 -13.72 -13.13
C SER A 221 6.00 -12.88 -14.30
N VAL A 222 6.37 -11.63 -14.03
CA VAL A 222 6.90 -10.66 -15.00
C VAL A 222 8.13 -10.02 -14.38
N ASN A 223 9.21 -9.90 -15.15
CA ASN A 223 10.41 -9.17 -14.73
C ASN A 223 10.29 -7.66 -15.06
N HIS A 224 9.39 -6.98 -14.36
CA HIS A 224 9.21 -5.54 -14.39
C HIS A 224 8.48 -5.18 -13.09
N LEU A 225 9.02 -4.26 -12.28
CA LEU A 225 8.50 -3.90 -10.96
C LEU A 225 6.99 -3.68 -10.96
N HIS A 226 6.28 -4.49 -10.16
CA HIS A 226 4.87 -4.33 -9.89
C HIS A 226 4.47 -4.87 -8.52
N PHE A 227 3.46 -4.23 -7.94
CA PHE A 227 2.68 -4.72 -6.81
C PHE A 227 1.28 -5.09 -7.29
N HIS A 228 0.59 -5.92 -6.52
CA HIS A 228 -0.77 -6.38 -6.78
C HIS A 228 -1.72 -5.70 -5.79
N LEU A 229 -2.76 -5.04 -6.26
CA LEU A 229 -3.87 -4.53 -5.47
C LEU A 229 -5.11 -5.39 -5.74
N LEU A 230 -5.76 -5.88 -4.70
CA LEU A 230 -6.78 -6.92 -4.74
C LEU A 230 -7.91 -6.62 -3.75
N HIS A 231 -9.16 -6.93 -4.12
CA HIS A 231 -10.27 -6.90 -3.17
C HIS A 231 -10.45 -8.29 -2.54
N MET A 232 -10.34 -8.38 -1.22
CA MET A 232 -10.48 -9.59 -0.41
C MET A 232 -11.28 -9.26 0.86
N PRO A 233 -12.62 -9.25 0.78
CA PRO A 233 -13.49 -8.89 1.90
C PRO A 233 -13.56 -9.95 3.00
N GLN A 234 -13.27 -11.20 2.67
CA GLN A 234 -13.19 -12.31 3.61
C GLN A 234 -12.11 -12.09 4.66
N ASP A 235 -12.39 -12.51 5.89
CA ASP A 235 -11.37 -12.56 6.93
C ASP A 235 -10.42 -13.74 6.65
N LEU A 236 -9.12 -13.42 6.59
CA LEU A 236 -8.04 -14.38 6.38
C LEU A 236 -7.38 -14.71 7.71
N TYR A 237 -6.69 -15.86 7.80
CA TYR A 237 -6.00 -16.22 9.06
C TYR A 237 -5.00 -15.13 9.48
N ILE A 238 -4.35 -14.45 8.52
CA ILE A 238 -3.35 -13.41 8.79
C ILE A 238 -3.94 -12.20 9.54
N ASP A 239 -5.24 -11.97 9.44
CA ASP A 239 -5.91 -10.86 10.13
C ASP A 239 -5.92 -11.04 11.65
N HIS A 240 -5.89 -12.30 12.09
CA HIS A 240 -6.04 -12.71 13.48
C HIS A 240 -4.80 -13.41 14.02
N VAL A 241 -3.74 -13.56 13.22
CA VAL A 241 -2.53 -14.24 13.65
C VAL A 241 -1.93 -13.54 14.88
N PRO A 242 -1.63 -14.26 15.97
CA PRO A 242 -0.95 -13.66 17.11
C PRO A 242 0.46 -13.20 16.71
N LEU A 243 0.84 -12.02 17.21
CA LEU A 243 2.11 -11.37 16.91
C LEU A 243 2.94 -11.27 18.19
N ASP A 244 4.17 -11.77 18.15
CA ASP A 244 5.16 -11.58 19.21
C ASP A 244 6.05 -10.39 18.83
N GLU A 245 6.27 -9.45 19.73
CA GLU A 245 7.18 -8.31 19.47
C GLU A 245 8.62 -8.81 19.25
N LEU A 246 9.29 -8.21 18.25
CA LEU A 246 10.70 -8.45 17.95
C LEU A 246 11.57 -7.25 18.28
N ALA A 247 11.22 -6.05 17.80
CA ALA A 247 12.06 -4.86 17.93
C ALA A 247 11.28 -3.55 17.75
N GLY A 248 11.74 -2.50 18.42
CA GLY A 248 11.31 -1.11 18.20
C GLY A 248 9.85 -0.80 18.53
N GLY A 249 9.08 -1.72 19.11
CA GLY A 249 7.63 -1.53 19.33
C GLY A 249 6.77 -1.50 18.06
N TYR A 250 7.34 -1.79 16.89
CA TYR A 250 6.63 -1.82 15.61
C TYR A 250 6.96 -3.01 14.71
N VAL A 251 8.03 -3.76 15.00
CA VAL A 251 8.37 -5.00 14.32
C VAL A 251 7.97 -6.18 15.18
N TYR A 252 7.21 -7.08 14.58
CA TYR A 252 6.73 -8.30 15.19
C TYR A 252 7.10 -9.52 14.34
N ARG A 253 7.11 -10.70 14.94
CA ARG A 253 7.01 -11.96 14.21
C ARG A 253 5.63 -12.56 14.39
N LEU A 254 5.23 -13.40 13.44
CA LEU A 254 4.13 -14.33 13.68
C LEU A 254 4.50 -15.26 14.84
N SER A 255 3.51 -15.55 15.69
CA SER A 255 3.71 -16.44 16.84
C SER A 255 4.29 -17.78 16.39
N ARG A 256 5.15 -18.40 17.20
CA ARG A 256 5.73 -19.73 16.89
C ARG A 256 4.70 -20.84 16.70
N ARG A 257 3.45 -20.62 17.15
CA ARG A 257 2.34 -21.55 16.93
C ARG A 257 1.64 -21.34 15.58
N ALA A 258 1.86 -20.19 14.92
CA ALA A 258 1.24 -19.82 13.66
C ALA A 258 1.58 -20.81 12.53
N PRO A 259 0.70 -20.92 11.51
CA PRO A 259 0.87 -21.86 10.41
C PRO A 259 1.99 -21.46 9.46
N THR A 260 2.28 -20.17 9.41
CA THR A 260 3.29 -19.52 8.58
C THR A 260 4.27 -18.78 9.48
N GLU A 261 5.48 -18.60 8.98
CA GLU A 261 6.52 -17.84 9.64
C GLU A 261 6.84 -16.60 8.80
N GLY A 262 7.01 -15.46 9.47
CA GLY A 262 7.24 -14.17 8.83
C GLY A 262 7.28 -13.05 9.86
N ILE A 263 7.69 -11.88 9.40
CA ILE A 263 7.65 -10.65 10.20
C ILE A 263 6.44 -9.81 9.81
N CYS A 264 6.01 -8.94 10.71
CA CYS A 264 4.99 -7.93 10.51
C CYS A 264 5.52 -6.59 10.99
N ILE A 265 5.61 -5.61 10.09
CA ILE A 265 5.89 -4.22 10.42
C ILE A 265 4.55 -3.48 10.50
N VAL A 266 4.31 -2.81 11.63
CA VAL A 266 3.07 -2.05 11.87
C VAL A 266 3.33 -0.56 11.65
N PHE A 267 2.58 0.00 10.70
CA PHE A 267 2.47 1.44 10.47
C PHE A 267 1.18 1.90 11.14
N ASN A 268 1.29 2.68 12.20
CA ASN A 268 0.12 3.18 12.91
C ASN A 268 -0.50 4.36 12.15
N GLU A 269 -1.80 4.58 12.36
CA GLU A 269 -2.52 5.75 11.86
C GLU A 269 -1.80 7.05 12.27
N ASN A 270 -1.34 7.14 13.52
CA ASN A 270 -0.72 8.33 14.10
C ASN A 270 0.81 8.39 13.97
N ASP A 271 1.44 7.49 13.20
CA ASP A 271 2.88 7.63 12.94
C ASP A 271 3.16 8.92 12.14
N SER A 272 4.17 9.68 12.56
CA SER A 272 4.66 10.85 11.81
C SER A 272 5.29 10.45 10.48
N ASP A 273 5.46 11.42 9.57
CA ASP A 273 6.11 11.19 8.28
C ASP A 273 7.54 10.61 8.44
N GLU A 274 8.28 11.07 9.46
CA GLU A 274 9.61 10.55 9.78
C GLU A 274 9.56 9.10 10.26
N GLN A 275 8.60 8.74 11.12
CA GLN A 275 8.44 7.37 11.61
C GLN A 275 8.03 6.42 10.46
N VAL A 276 7.20 6.90 9.55
CA VAL A 276 6.80 6.13 8.36
C VAL A 276 8.00 5.94 7.44
N ALA A 277 8.76 7.00 7.18
CA ALA A 277 9.97 6.95 6.36
C ALA A 277 11.00 5.98 6.95
N GLU A 278 11.24 6.02 8.26
CA GLU A 278 12.13 5.08 8.95
C GLU A 278 11.68 3.63 8.75
N LYS A 279 10.41 3.33 8.99
CA LYS A 279 9.86 1.96 8.81
C LYS A 279 9.94 1.50 7.36
N VAL A 280 9.73 2.40 6.39
CA VAL A 280 9.94 2.14 4.96
C VAL A 280 11.40 1.82 4.66
N ASP A 281 12.33 2.59 5.23
CA ASP A 281 13.77 2.37 5.09
C ASP A 281 14.19 1.00 5.64
N GLN A 282 13.72 0.63 6.83
CA GLN A 282 14.01 -0.67 7.43
C GLN A 282 13.48 -1.82 6.55
N LEU A 283 12.24 -1.71 6.06
CA LEU A 283 11.66 -2.70 5.17
C LEU A 283 12.41 -2.80 3.84
N TYR A 284 12.79 -1.66 3.25
CA TYR A 284 13.55 -1.60 2.01
C TYR A 284 14.93 -2.23 2.18
N MET A 285 15.67 -1.84 3.21
CA MET A 285 17.00 -2.38 3.50
C MET A 285 16.94 -3.89 3.76
N LEU A 286 15.91 -4.38 4.47
CA LEU A 286 15.71 -5.82 4.68
C LEU A 286 15.45 -6.54 3.35
N ALA A 287 14.62 -5.97 2.47
CA ALA A 287 14.38 -6.52 1.13
C ALA A 287 15.67 -6.58 0.30
N MET A 288 16.53 -5.56 0.39
CA MET A 288 17.82 -5.54 -0.29
C MET A 288 18.80 -6.57 0.28
N TRP A 289 18.82 -6.73 1.60
CA TRP A 289 19.60 -7.77 2.27
C TRP A 289 19.14 -9.17 1.85
N MET A 290 17.82 -9.42 1.79
CA MET A 290 17.28 -10.70 1.31
C MET A 290 17.67 -10.95 -0.16
N CYS A 291 17.60 -9.94 -1.02
CA CYS A 291 18.10 -10.05 -2.41
C CYS A 291 19.59 -10.41 -2.46
N LYS A 292 20.44 -9.75 -1.66
CA LYS A 292 21.89 -10.03 -1.58
C LYS A 292 22.19 -11.45 -1.09
N ASN A 293 21.37 -11.97 -0.18
CA ASN A 293 21.52 -13.31 0.39
C ASN A 293 20.73 -14.40 -0.36
N ASN A 294 20.26 -14.12 -1.58
CA ASN A 294 19.49 -15.05 -2.40
C ASN A 294 18.26 -15.63 -1.67
N MET A 295 17.54 -14.81 -0.90
CA MET A 295 16.32 -15.17 -0.19
C MET A 295 15.08 -14.59 -0.90
N PRO A 296 14.35 -15.41 -1.68
CA PRO A 296 13.09 -14.99 -2.25
C PRO A 296 12.08 -14.63 -1.17
N HIS A 297 11.26 -13.63 -1.45
CA HIS A 297 10.34 -13.09 -0.47
C HIS A 297 9.03 -12.59 -1.08
N ASN A 298 8.02 -12.57 -0.23
CA ASN A 298 6.67 -12.10 -0.53
C ASN A 298 6.30 -11.02 0.49
N LEU A 299 5.60 -9.98 0.06
CA LEU A 299 4.97 -9.01 0.97
C LEU A 299 3.46 -9.12 0.89
N PHE A 300 2.77 -8.92 2.02
CA PHE A 300 1.32 -8.78 2.09
C PHE A 300 0.92 -7.53 2.89
N LEU A 301 0.29 -6.60 2.16
CA LEU A 301 -0.28 -5.30 2.48
C LEU A 301 -1.69 -5.39 3.07
N THR A 302 -1.95 -5.04 4.34
CA THR A 302 -3.35 -4.93 4.82
C THR A 302 -3.56 -3.85 5.86
N GLN A 303 -4.72 -3.18 5.81
CA GLN A 303 -5.21 -2.45 6.97
C GLN A 303 -5.52 -3.41 8.13
N ASP A 304 -5.26 -2.97 9.37
CA ASP A 304 -5.54 -3.74 10.57
C ASP A 304 -7.05 -3.84 10.80
N ARG A 305 -7.59 -5.03 10.59
CA ARG A 305 -9.03 -5.29 10.68
C ARG A 305 -9.52 -5.48 12.11
N ARG A 306 -8.63 -5.44 13.11
CA ARG A 306 -9.00 -5.63 14.51
C ARG A 306 -9.79 -4.42 15.02
N PRO A 307 -10.79 -4.62 15.91
CA PRO A 307 -11.54 -3.52 16.50
C PRO A 307 -10.63 -2.46 17.13
N GLY A 308 -10.89 -1.18 16.86
CA GLY A 308 -10.13 -0.05 17.41
C GLY A 308 -8.71 0.13 16.83
N LYS A 309 -8.40 -0.52 15.70
CA LYS A 309 -7.11 -0.39 14.99
C LYS A 309 -7.25 0.15 13.55
N SER A 310 -8.37 0.82 13.27
CA SER A 310 -8.59 1.49 11.97
C SER A 310 -7.44 2.43 11.64
N GLY A 311 -7.11 2.61 10.36
CA GLY A 311 -6.00 3.45 9.91
C GLY A 311 -4.60 2.83 10.05
N ASN A 312 -4.42 1.81 10.89
CA ASN A 312 -3.15 1.07 10.94
C ASN A 312 -2.99 0.18 9.70
N VAL A 313 -1.77 0.11 9.17
CA VAL A 313 -1.38 -0.82 8.09
C VAL A 313 -0.36 -1.81 8.63
N LYS A 314 -0.57 -3.09 8.37
CA LYS A 314 0.39 -4.17 8.61
C LYS A 314 1.04 -4.57 7.30
N VAL A 315 2.37 -4.67 7.32
CA VAL A 315 3.16 -5.20 6.22
C VAL A 315 3.80 -6.50 6.67
N PHE A 316 3.29 -7.61 6.14
CA PHE A 316 3.86 -8.92 6.38
C PHE A 316 4.95 -9.21 5.36
N VAL A 317 6.07 -9.76 5.83
CA VAL A 317 7.18 -10.22 4.98
C VAL A 317 7.41 -11.70 5.24
N PHE A 318 7.37 -12.48 4.18
CA PHE A 318 7.61 -13.91 4.21
C PHE A 318 8.85 -14.23 3.39
N ALA A 319 9.86 -14.81 4.03
CA ALA A 319 11.08 -15.26 3.36
C ALA A 319 11.03 -16.75 3.09
N ARG A 320 11.74 -17.15 2.03
CA ARG A 320 11.76 -18.51 1.53
C ARG A 320 13.19 -19.04 1.43
N SER A 321 13.39 -20.28 1.87
CA SER A 321 14.64 -21.00 1.64
C SER A 321 14.76 -21.50 0.19
N GLU A 322 13.64 -21.80 -0.46
CA GLU A 322 13.66 -22.33 -1.83
C GLU A 322 13.42 -21.24 -2.89
N TYR A 323 14.30 -21.20 -3.88
CA TYR A 323 14.11 -20.40 -5.09
C TYR A 323 13.22 -21.15 -6.10
N CYS A 324 12.00 -20.64 -6.34
CA CYS A 324 11.11 -21.24 -7.33
C CYS A 324 11.45 -20.72 -8.73
N VAL A 325 12.15 -21.56 -9.49
CA VAL A 325 12.43 -21.35 -10.91
C VAL A 325 11.24 -21.79 -11.77
N ASN A 326 10.67 -22.96 -11.48
CA ASN A 326 9.54 -23.55 -12.21
C ASN A 326 8.28 -23.56 -11.35
N LYS A 327 7.19 -23.00 -11.88
CA LYS A 327 5.91 -22.80 -11.17
C LYS A 327 4.89 -23.88 -11.46
N ASP A 328 5.17 -24.80 -12.37
CA ASP A 328 4.17 -25.76 -12.86
C ASP A 328 4.28 -27.14 -12.17
N LEU A 329 5.23 -27.33 -11.24
CA LEU A 329 5.50 -28.63 -10.61
C LEU A 329 4.75 -28.88 -9.29
N ALA A 330 3.89 -27.96 -8.82
CA ALA A 330 3.27 -28.04 -7.50
C ALA A 330 1.75 -28.24 -7.57
N GLU A 331 1.18 -28.90 -6.53
CA GLU A 331 -0.28 -29.07 -6.36
C GLU A 331 -1.01 -27.73 -6.42
N PHE A 332 -0.43 -26.74 -5.74
CA PHE A 332 -0.71 -25.31 -5.85
C PHE A 332 0.58 -24.50 -5.59
N ASN A 333 0.58 -23.25 -6.04
CA ASN A 333 1.70 -22.34 -5.96
C ASN A 333 1.57 -21.45 -4.72
N VAL A 334 2.63 -21.30 -3.93
CA VAL A 334 2.64 -20.47 -2.71
C VAL A 334 3.32 -19.13 -2.94
N GLY A 335 2.51 -18.07 -3.07
CA GLY A 335 2.92 -16.68 -3.12
C GLY A 335 2.28 -15.88 -1.98
N PHE A 336 2.22 -14.55 -2.10
CA PHE A 336 1.70 -13.72 -1.01
C PHE A 336 0.26 -14.06 -0.60
N CYS A 337 -0.59 -14.49 -1.54
CA CYS A 337 -1.98 -14.84 -1.27
C CYS A 337 -2.06 -16.04 -0.32
N GLU A 338 -1.40 -17.12 -0.70
CA GLU A 338 -1.45 -18.40 0.02
C GLU A 338 -0.76 -18.27 1.38
N LEU A 339 0.33 -17.51 1.42
CA LEU A 339 1.01 -17.15 2.67
C LEU A 339 0.10 -16.32 3.58
N ALA A 340 -0.76 -15.45 3.06
CA ALA A 340 -1.71 -14.66 3.85
C ALA A 340 -2.99 -15.43 4.24
N GLY A 341 -3.20 -16.62 3.68
CA GLY A 341 -4.36 -17.46 4.02
C GLY A 341 -5.41 -17.57 2.94
N TYR A 342 -5.17 -16.99 1.77
CA TYR A 342 -6.06 -17.02 0.63
C TYR A 342 -5.51 -17.96 -0.46
N ILE A 343 -6.25 -19.02 -0.78
CA ILE A 343 -5.79 -20.09 -1.68
C ILE A 343 -6.66 -20.14 -2.93
N PRO A 344 -6.28 -19.42 -4.01
CA PRO A 344 -6.93 -19.54 -5.30
C PRO A 344 -6.59 -20.90 -5.93
N LEU A 345 -7.62 -21.69 -6.22
CA LEU A 345 -7.47 -23.03 -6.80
C LEU A 345 -8.12 -23.10 -8.18
N PRO A 346 -7.52 -23.80 -9.15
CA PRO A 346 -8.07 -23.92 -10.50
C PRO A 346 -9.10 -25.04 -10.66
N ASP A 347 -9.26 -25.88 -9.64
CA ASP A 347 -9.89 -27.19 -9.79
C ASP A 347 -10.78 -27.44 -8.58
N ALA A 348 -12.04 -27.79 -8.86
CA ALA A 348 -13.06 -27.95 -7.85
C ALA A 348 -12.79 -29.16 -6.96
N ASP A 349 -12.31 -30.27 -7.53
CA ASP A 349 -11.97 -31.48 -6.79
C ASP A 349 -10.78 -31.24 -5.86
N LYS A 350 -9.74 -30.54 -6.33
CA LYS A 350 -8.64 -30.09 -5.48
C LYS A 350 -9.13 -29.16 -4.37
N MET A 351 -10.03 -28.22 -4.69
CA MET A 351 -10.58 -27.31 -3.68
C MET A 351 -11.29 -28.08 -2.58
N GLU A 352 -12.14 -29.05 -2.93
CA GLU A 352 -12.91 -29.84 -1.98
C GLU A 352 -12.03 -30.75 -1.10
N ASN A 353 -10.99 -31.34 -1.70
CA ASN A 353 -10.14 -32.32 -1.01
C ASN A 353 -8.91 -31.72 -0.32
N LEU A 354 -8.55 -30.45 -0.58
CA LEU A 354 -7.39 -29.82 0.06
C LEU A 354 -7.56 -29.76 1.58
N THR A 355 -6.59 -30.28 2.32
CA THR A 355 -6.60 -30.25 3.78
C THR A 355 -5.71 -29.13 4.31
N GLU A 356 -6.00 -28.64 5.52
CA GLU A 356 -5.14 -27.65 6.16
C GLU A 356 -3.71 -28.20 6.34
N LEU A 357 -3.56 -29.49 6.68
CA LEU A 357 -2.24 -30.13 6.80
C LEU A 357 -1.43 -30.08 5.50
N GLN A 358 -2.04 -30.29 4.33
CA GLN A 358 -1.35 -30.17 3.04
C GLN A 358 -0.89 -28.73 2.77
N VAL A 359 -1.73 -27.74 3.11
CA VAL A 359 -1.38 -26.32 3.00
C VAL A 359 -0.18 -26.00 3.89
N LEU A 360 -0.23 -26.41 5.16
CA LEU A 360 0.84 -26.18 6.13
C LEU A 360 2.14 -26.85 5.71
N PHE A 361 2.07 -28.10 5.28
CA PHE A 361 3.22 -28.84 4.79
C PHE A 361 3.86 -28.09 3.62
N ARG A 362 3.05 -27.71 2.62
CA ARG A 362 3.54 -27.00 1.45
C ARG A 362 4.18 -25.67 1.80
N ILE A 363 3.55 -24.85 2.65
CA ILE A 363 4.11 -23.57 3.09
C ILE A 363 5.44 -23.78 3.81
N ARG A 364 5.51 -24.72 4.75
CA ARG A 364 6.75 -25.00 5.51
C ARG A 364 7.89 -25.48 4.63
N THR A 365 7.59 -26.31 3.62
CA THR A 365 8.60 -26.76 2.65
C THR A 365 9.25 -25.58 1.92
N ILE A 366 8.44 -24.65 1.40
CA ILE A 366 8.95 -23.51 0.62
C ILE A 366 9.57 -22.41 1.50
N THR A 367 9.04 -22.15 2.70
CA THR A 367 9.62 -21.16 3.61
C THR A 367 10.91 -21.67 4.25
N GLY A 368 10.97 -22.96 4.58
CA GLY A 368 12.12 -23.58 5.23
C GLY A 368 12.50 -22.85 6.52
N ASN A 369 13.81 -22.67 6.73
CA ASN A 369 14.35 -21.98 7.90
C ASN A 369 14.67 -20.49 7.65
N ALA A 370 14.41 -19.97 6.44
CA ALA A 370 14.72 -18.58 6.07
C ALA A 370 14.17 -17.52 7.04
N PRO A 371 12.95 -17.65 7.61
CA PRO A 371 12.42 -16.66 8.54
C PRO A 371 13.31 -16.38 9.77
N LYS A 372 14.09 -17.36 10.25
CA LYS A 372 14.98 -17.18 11.41
C LYS A 372 16.04 -16.10 11.16
N ALA A 373 16.71 -16.18 10.01
CA ALA A 373 17.73 -15.20 9.63
C ALA A 373 17.11 -13.81 9.40
N VAL A 374 15.87 -13.75 8.92
CA VAL A 374 15.13 -12.49 8.78
C VAL A 374 14.80 -11.87 10.12
N TYR A 375 14.41 -12.66 11.14
CA TYR A 375 14.16 -12.17 12.49
C TYR A 375 15.42 -11.54 13.09
N GLU A 376 16.55 -12.23 13.01
CA GLU A 376 17.83 -11.73 13.51
C GLU A 376 18.25 -10.44 12.79
N GLN A 377 18.15 -10.44 11.46
CA GLN A 377 18.57 -9.29 10.66
C GLN A 377 17.71 -8.05 10.95
N ILE A 378 16.37 -8.17 10.97
CA ILE A 378 15.53 -6.99 11.22
C ILE A 378 15.68 -6.46 12.65
N THR A 379 15.86 -7.34 13.64
CA THR A 379 16.13 -6.91 15.01
C THR A 379 17.44 -6.13 15.10
N SER A 380 18.52 -6.64 14.51
CA SER A 380 19.82 -5.94 14.48
C SER A 380 19.72 -4.56 13.81
N MET A 381 18.97 -4.44 12.72
CA MET A 381 18.79 -3.18 12.00
C MET A 381 17.99 -2.13 12.79
N VAL A 382 16.96 -2.55 13.50
CA VAL A 382 16.09 -1.65 14.28
C VAL A 382 16.73 -1.25 15.62
N GLU A 383 17.45 -2.15 16.27
CA GLU A 383 18.10 -1.88 17.56
C GLU A 383 19.46 -1.16 17.42
N GLY A 384 19.91 -0.88 16.19
CA GLY A 384 21.18 -0.21 15.93
C GLY A 384 22.40 -1.06 16.29
N GLN A 385 22.26 -2.39 16.33
CA GLN A 385 23.40 -3.28 16.48
C GLN A 385 24.09 -3.41 15.12
N GLU A 386 24.97 -2.46 14.82
CA GLU A 386 25.85 -2.52 13.65
C GLU A 386 26.81 -3.72 13.79
N HIS A 387 26.59 -4.79 13.03
CA HIS A 387 27.71 -5.60 12.58
C HIS A 387 28.50 -4.78 11.55
N TYR A 388 29.41 -3.94 12.04
CA TYR A 388 30.52 -3.37 11.27
C TYR A 388 31.40 -4.49 10.73
N LEU A 389 31.03 -5.10 9.61
CA LEU A 389 31.89 -6.01 8.86
C LEU A 389 31.59 -5.92 7.36
N TRP A 390 31.29 -4.73 6.84
CA TRP A 390 30.99 -4.57 5.42
C TRP A 390 31.58 -3.29 4.86
N ASP A 391 32.92 -3.29 4.73
CA ASP A 391 33.65 -2.79 3.56
C ASP A 391 35.16 -3.03 3.75
N GLN A 392 35.62 -4.20 3.32
CA GLN A 392 36.95 -4.26 2.70
C GLN A 392 36.79 -4.98 1.36
N PRO A 393 37.19 -4.36 0.23
CA PRO A 393 37.42 -5.11 -0.99
C PRO A 393 38.53 -6.12 -0.69
N LEU A 394 38.24 -7.40 -0.92
CA LEU A 394 39.30 -8.39 -1.12
C LEU A 394 40.02 -8.01 -2.42
N THR A 395 41.00 -7.13 -2.33
CA THR A 395 42.09 -7.07 -3.31
C THR A 395 42.91 -8.34 -3.16
N ILE A 396 42.88 -9.16 -4.20
CA ILE A 396 43.85 -10.24 -4.46
C ILE A 396 45.22 -9.62 -4.67
#